data_AF-A0A946LI57-F1
#
_entry.id   AF-A0A946LI57-F1
#
_cell.length_a   1.000
_cell.length_b   1.000
_cell.length_c   1.000
_cell.angle_alpha   90.00
_cell.angle_beta   90.00
_cell.angle_gamma   90.00
#
_symmetry.space_group_name_H-M   'P 1'
#
loop_
_entity.id
_entity.type
_entity.pdbx_description
1 polymer ?
#
loop_
_entity_poly.entity_id
_entity_poly.type
_entity_poly.pdbx_seq_one_letter_code
_entity_poly.pdbx_strand_id
1 'polypeptide(L)'
;MCNDAQLSLDGILRSTLSDEFEQLKESLEFAHVIANPQTYGLGVNDIRYLSGPIVQHPGGWGIGILQKLIPTARLKLVLSGEKSLSTLEEALGYYSTASLCGPLYQDDADVMFWLSQEVLEGCGAAESIHEILGFSKQIDLTDYQRDYTLNPLRRKIRASVVKNAKK
;
A
#
# COMPACT_ATOMS: atom_id res chain seq x y z
N MET A 1 -40.59 0.38 -1.35
CA MET A 1 -40.21 1.75 -0.94
C MET A 1 -38.76 1.65 -0.48
N CYS A 2 -37.80 1.95 -1.37
CA CYS A 2 -36.39 2.06 -1.00
C CYS A 2 -36.14 3.52 -0.59
N ASN A 3 -35.66 3.73 0.62
CA ASN A 3 -35.19 5.03 1.09
C ASN A 3 -33.89 5.36 0.35
N ASP A 4 -33.94 6.35 -0.53
CA ASP A 4 -32.75 7.06 -0.98
C ASP A 4 -32.17 7.81 0.22
N ALA A 5 -31.02 7.37 0.72
CA ALA A 5 -30.24 8.12 1.69
C ALA A 5 -29.67 9.37 1.01
N GLN A 6 -30.45 10.46 0.99
CA GLN A 6 -29.94 11.78 0.63
C GLN A 6 -28.94 12.23 1.69
N LEU A 7 -27.65 12.00 1.41
CA LEU A 7 -26.55 12.64 2.13
C LEU A 7 -26.72 14.16 1.99
N SER A 8 -26.91 14.85 3.12
CA SER A 8 -26.99 16.32 3.18
C SER A 8 -25.76 16.94 2.53
N LEU A 9 -25.96 18.01 1.75
CA LEU A 9 -24.89 18.78 1.10
C LEU A 9 -23.82 19.23 2.12
N ASP A 10 -24.24 19.55 3.35
CA ASP A 10 -23.35 19.90 4.47
C ASP A 10 -22.51 18.71 4.97
N GLY A 11 -23.07 17.49 4.90
CA GLY A 11 -22.36 16.26 5.24
C GLY A 11 -21.27 15.94 4.21
N ILE A 12 -21.60 16.10 2.93
CA ILE A 12 -20.66 15.92 1.81
C ILE A 12 -19.53 16.96 1.88
N LEU A 13 -19.87 18.23 2.08
CA LEU A 13 -18.88 19.31 2.20
C LEU A 13 -17.92 19.09 3.39
N ARG A 14 -18.44 18.65 4.54
CA ARG A 14 -17.60 18.35 5.72
C ARG A 14 -16.69 17.14 5.51
N SER A 15 -17.18 16.07 4.88
CA SER A 15 -16.33 14.90 4.60
C SER A 15 -15.23 15.24 3.60
N THR A 16 -15.54 15.98 2.53
CA THR A 16 -14.53 16.37 1.53
C THR A 16 -13.47 17.31 2.12
N LEU A 17 -13.88 18.28 2.93
CA LEU A 17 -12.93 19.18 3.62
C LEU A 17 -12.05 18.44 4.63
N SER A 18 -12.58 17.42 5.30
CA SER A 18 -11.81 16.58 6.22
C SER A 18 -10.74 15.77 5.48
N ASP A 19 -11.12 15.16 4.35
CA ASP A 19 -10.21 14.34 3.53
C ASP A 19 -9.09 15.19 2.91
N GLU A 20 -9.42 16.40 2.43
CA GLU A 20 -8.44 17.35 1.90
C GLU A 20 -7.46 17.83 2.99
N PHE A 21 -7.95 18.06 4.20
CA PHE A 21 -7.10 18.50 5.32
C PHE A 21 -6.13 17.42 5.77
N GLU A 22 -6.57 16.16 5.88
CA GLU A 22 -5.67 15.05 6.22
C GLU A 22 -4.63 14.82 5.12
N GLN A 23 -5.00 14.89 3.84
CA GLN A 23 -4.03 14.82 2.73
C GLN A 23 -2.99 15.94 2.79
N LEU A 24 -3.40 17.16 3.15
CA LEU A 24 -2.49 18.29 3.31
C LEU A 24 -1.51 18.07 4.47
N LYS A 25 -2.00 17.54 5.59
CA LYS A 25 -1.21 17.22 6.77
C LYS A 25 -0.17 16.12 6.49
N GLU A 26 -0.57 15.04 5.80
CA GLU A 26 0.34 13.98 5.37
C GLU A 26 1.42 14.52 4.41
N SER A 27 1.03 15.39 3.48
CA SER A 27 1.96 16.04 2.56
C SER A 27 2.97 16.95 3.27
N LEU A 28 2.51 17.69 4.29
CA LEU A 28 3.36 18.55 5.12
C LEU A 28 4.33 17.72 5.98
N GLU A 29 3.86 16.62 6.57
CA GLU A 29 4.70 15.71 7.34
C GLU A 29 5.77 15.09 6.45
N PHE A 30 5.40 14.62 5.26
CA PHE A 30 6.35 14.12 4.27
C PHE A 30 7.40 15.16 3.92
N ALA A 31 6.98 16.40 3.58
CA ALA A 31 7.90 17.48 3.26
C ALA A 31 8.84 17.82 4.42
N HIS A 32 8.33 17.81 5.65
CA HIS A 32 9.12 18.10 6.84
C HIS A 32 10.17 17.02 7.14
N VAL A 33 9.80 15.74 6.97
CA VAL A 33 10.71 14.59 7.10
C VAL A 33 11.81 14.61 6.05
N ILE A 34 11.47 14.90 4.79
CA ILE A 34 12.44 14.99 3.69
C ILE A 34 13.38 16.20 3.87
N ALA A 35 12.89 17.31 4.43
CA ALA A 35 13.71 18.49 4.72
C ALA A 35 14.68 18.28 5.89
N ASN A 36 14.33 17.40 6.85
CA ASN A 36 15.12 17.19 8.08
C ASN A 36 15.38 15.69 8.37
N PRO A 37 15.94 14.92 7.43
CA PRO A 37 16.00 13.46 7.55
C PRO A 37 16.83 12.99 8.76
N GLN A 38 17.84 13.76 9.16
CA GLN A 38 18.69 13.42 10.32
C GLN A 38 17.92 13.47 11.64
N THR A 39 16.96 14.38 11.78
CA THR A 39 16.10 14.49 12.98
C THR A 39 15.28 13.22 13.21
N TYR A 40 14.98 12.51 12.12
CA TYR A 40 14.22 11.26 12.12
C TYR A 40 15.11 10.00 12.04
N GLY A 41 16.43 10.15 12.15
CA GLY A 41 17.37 9.01 12.06
C GLY A 41 17.38 8.33 10.68
N LEU A 42 17.01 9.06 9.63
CA LEU A 42 16.88 8.51 8.28
C LEU A 42 18.22 8.54 7.55
N GLY A 43 18.57 7.38 6.98
CA GLY A 43 19.73 7.24 6.10
C GLY A 43 19.42 7.59 4.65
N VAL A 44 20.45 7.62 3.82
CA VAL A 44 20.33 7.89 2.37
C VAL A 44 19.37 6.91 1.70
N ASN A 45 19.39 5.63 2.08
CA ASN A 45 18.50 4.63 1.51
C ASN A 45 17.04 4.82 1.94
N ASP A 46 16.78 5.37 3.13
CA ASP A 46 15.43 5.67 3.60
C ASP A 46 14.85 6.82 2.77
N ILE A 47 15.64 7.88 2.52
CA ILE A 47 15.26 9.00 1.65
C ILE A 47 14.99 8.51 0.22
N ARG A 48 15.88 7.68 -0.34
CA ARG A 48 15.70 7.09 -1.67
C ARG A 48 14.48 6.19 -1.75
N TYR A 49 14.16 5.49 -0.68
CA TYR A 49 12.96 4.67 -0.64
C TYR A 49 11.69 5.54 -0.64
N LEU A 50 11.68 6.63 0.13
CA LEU A 50 10.56 7.59 0.16
C LEU A 50 10.33 8.26 -1.19
N SER A 51 11.40 8.69 -1.88
CA SER A 51 11.32 9.43 -3.16
C SER A 51 11.41 8.56 -4.42
N GLY A 52 11.68 7.27 -4.26
CA GLY A 52 11.88 6.34 -5.37
C GLY A 52 10.60 6.01 -6.12
N PRO A 53 10.71 5.49 -7.36
CA PRO A 53 9.53 5.14 -8.16
C PRO A 53 8.70 4.04 -7.49
N ILE A 54 7.43 3.93 -7.87
CA ILE A 54 6.62 2.75 -7.55
C ILE A 54 7.06 1.61 -8.47
N VAL A 55 7.40 0.46 -7.90
CA VAL A 55 7.85 -0.72 -8.64
C VAL A 55 6.68 -1.66 -8.89
N GLN A 56 6.53 -2.15 -10.12
CA GLN A 56 5.41 -3.00 -10.54
C GLN A 56 5.93 -4.18 -11.37
N HIS A 57 5.15 -5.27 -11.39
CA HIS A 57 5.32 -6.29 -12.41
C HIS A 57 4.94 -5.71 -13.78
N PRO A 58 5.63 -6.09 -14.89
CA PRO A 58 5.17 -5.77 -16.25
C PRO A 58 3.67 -6.11 -16.36
N GLY A 59 2.84 -5.18 -16.84
CA GLY A 59 1.37 -5.34 -16.82
C GLY A 59 0.58 -4.03 -16.68
N GLY A 60 1.25 -2.94 -16.34
CA GLY A 60 0.64 -1.61 -16.23
C GLY A 60 0.15 -1.32 -14.82
N TRP A 61 -0.91 -0.50 -14.70
CA TRP A 61 -1.47 -0.12 -13.40
C TRP A 61 -2.57 -1.09 -12.98
N GLY A 62 -2.38 -1.72 -11.82
CA GLY A 62 -3.38 -2.55 -11.15
C GLY A 62 -4.40 -1.70 -10.40
N ILE A 63 -4.59 -1.97 -9.12
CA ILE A 63 -5.59 -1.27 -8.29
C ILE A 63 -5.17 0.20 -8.10
N GLY A 64 -5.85 1.13 -8.79
CA GLY A 64 -5.47 2.55 -8.88
C GLY A 64 -5.38 3.29 -7.54
N ILE A 65 -6.17 2.89 -6.54
CA ILE A 65 -6.13 3.49 -5.19
C ILE A 65 -4.76 3.32 -4.51
N LEU A 66 -4.06 2.22 -4.80
CA LEU A 66 -2.76 1.92 -4.19
C LEU A 66 -1.71 2.98 -4.51
N GLN A 67 -1.77 3.59 -5.69
CA GLN A 67 -0.83 4.66 -6.06
C GLN A 67 -0.88 5.83 -5.08
N LYS A 68 -2.07 6.14 -4.55
CA LYS A 68 -2.28 7.22 -3.60
C LYS A 68 -1.87 6.82 -2.18
N LEU A 69 -2.02 5.55 -1.83
CA LEU A 69 -1.72 5.03 -0.48
C LEU A 69 -0.22 4.79 -0.26
N ILE A 70 0.52 4.39 -1.30
CA ILE A 70 1.93 4.00 -1.18
C ILE A 70 2.83 5.08 -0.55
N PRO A 71 2.77 6.37 -0.94
CA PRO A 71 3.62 7.40 -0.33
C PRO A 71 3.45 7.51 1.18
N THR A 72 2.20 7.58 1.66
CA THR A 72 1.87 7.64 3.09
C THR A 72 2.30 6.36 3.81
N ALA A 73 2.05 5.19 3.21
CA ALA A 73 2.46 3.91 3.78
C ALA A 73 3.99 3.80 3.91
N ARG A 74 4.75 4.27 2.91
CA ARG A 74 6.22 4.29 2.95
C ARG A 74 6.72 5.18 4.07
N LEU A 75 6.12 6.36 4.24
CA LEU A 75 6.47 7.29 5.31
C LEU A 75 6.27 6.62 6.68
N LYS A 76 5.09 6.07 6.95
CA LYS A 76 4.78 5.35 8.20
C LYS A 76 5.74 4.19 8.44
N LEU A 77 6.04 3.40 7.40
CA LEU A 77 6.95 2.27 7.50
C LEU A 77 8.38 2.71 7.85
N VAL A 78 8.89 3.75 7.19
CA VAL A 78 10.22 4.28 7.45
C VAL A 78 10.32 4.87 8.87
N LEU A 79 9.30 5.60 9.31
CA LEU A 79 9.23 6.18 10.66
C LEU A 79 9.12 5.10 11.76
N SER A 80 8.56 3.93 11.45
CA SER A 80 8.53 2.79 12.38
C SER A 80 9.91 2.16 12.61
N GLY A 81 10.92 2.50 11.80
CA GLY A 81 12.25 1.92 11.85
C GLY A 81 12.43 0.66 10.98
N GLU A 82 11.43 0.25 10.21
CA GLU A 82 11.56 -0.86 9.24
C GLU A 82 12.39 -0.42 8.02
N LYS A 83 13.55 -1.09 7.84
CA LYS A 83 14.56 -0.73 6.82
C LYS A 83 14.75 -1.77 5.73
N SER A 84 14.17 -2.95 5.87
CA SER A 84 14.43 -4.13 5.04
C SER A 84 13.29 -4.45 4.08
N LEU A 85 12.04 -4.19 4.47
CA LEU A 85 10.85 -4.56 3.70
C LEU A 85 10.20 -3.33 3.03
N SER A 86 9.55 -3.55 1.90
CA SER A 86 8.61 -2.57 1.33
C SER A 86 7.29 -2.57 2.08
N THR A 87 6.38 -1.65 1.79
CA THR A 87 5.03 -1.68 2.37
C THR A 87 4.18 -2.84 1.82
N LEU A 88 3.04 -3.11 2.47
CA LEU A 88 2.08 -4.12 1.98
C LEU A 88 1.35 -3.62 0.73
N GLU A 89 1.07 -2.33 0.64
CA GLU A 89 0.47 -1.66 -0.51
C GLU A 89 1.32 -1.84 -1.77
N GLU A 90 2.65 -1.74 -1.64
CA GLU A 90 3.55 -1.99 -2.77
C GLU A 90 3.57 -3.47 -3.18
N ALA A 91 3.52 -4.39 -2.21
CA ALA A 91 3.45 -5.81 -2.50
C ALA A 91 2.13 -6.18 -3.20
N LEU A 92 1.00 -5.64 -2.72
CA LEU A 92 -0.30 -5.79 -3.36
C LEU A 92 -0.30 -5.17 -4.76
N GLY A 93 0.28 -3.97 -4.89
CA GLY A 93 0.44 -3.31 -6.19
C GLY A 93 1.18 -4.21 -7.18
N TYR A 94 2.29 -4.80 -6.75
CA TYR A 94 3.07 -5.74 -7.57
C TYR A 94 2.28 -6.98 -7.97
N TYR A 95 1.64 -7.67 -7.01
CA TYR A 95 0.85 -8.87 -7.31
C TYR A 95 -0.37 -8.57 -8.18
N SER A 96 -1.03 -7.42 -7.96
CA SER A 96 -2.17 -7.00 -8.77
C SER A 96 -1.80 -6.77 -10.23
N THR A 97 -0.59 -6.30 -10.52
CA THR A 97 -0.14 -6.16 -11.90
C THR A 97 0.38 -7.48 -12.47
N ALA A 98 0.98 -8.33 -11.62
CA ALA A 98 1.39 -9.68 -12.02
C ALA A 98 0.20 -10.54 -12.45
N SER A 99 -0.91 -10.49 -11.70
CA SER A 99 -2.14 -11.23 -12.03
C SER A 99 -2.79 -10.81 -13.33
N LEU A 100 -2.53 -9.57 -13.81
CA LEU A 100 -3.03 -9.10 -15.12
C LEU A 100 -2.24 -9.70 -16.29
N CYS A 101 -0.99 -10.12 -16.06
CA CYS A 101 -0.17 -10.76 -17.09
C CYS A 101 -0.41 -12.27 -17.23
N GLY A 102 -1.02 -12.90 -16.23
CA GLY A 102 -1.33 -14.31 -16.26
C GLY A 102 -1.79 -14.81 -14.88
N PRO A 103 -2.26 -16.07 -14.81
CA PRO A 103 -2.63 -16.66 -13.54
C PRO A 103 -1.41 -16.75 -12.62
N LEU A 104 -1.60 -16.36 -11.35
CA LEU A 104 -0.60 -16.54 -10.31
C LEU A 104 -0.52 -18.01 -9.90
N TYR A 105 0.65 -18.43 -9.42
CA TYR A 105 0.76 -19.69 -8.69
C TYR A 105 -0.04 -19.61 -7.39
N GLN A 106 -0.49 -20.77 -6.88
CA GLN A 106 -1.36 -20.82 -5.71
C GLN A 106 -0.80 -20.03 -4.51
N ASP A 107 0.48 -20.21 -4.18
CA ASP A 107 1.11 -19.50 -3.06
C ASP A 107 1.11 -17.98 -3.24
N ASP A 108 1.34 -17.51 -4.47
CA ASP A 108 1.33 -16.09 -4.80
C ASP A 108 -0.10 -15.52 -4.80
N ALA A 109 -1.08 -16.31 -5.25
CA ALA A 109 -2.49 -15.95 -5.20
C ALA A 109 -3.00 -15.81 -3.76
N ASP A 110 -2.68 -16.77 -2.89
CA ASP A 110 -3.04 -16.73 -1.47
C ASP A 110 -2.43 -15.49 -0.79
N VAL A 111 -1.17 -15.18 -1.09
CA VAL A 111 -0.50 -13.95 -0.62
C VAL A 111 -1.20 -12.70 -1.15
N MET A 112 -1.55 -12.65 -2.44
CA MET A 112 -2.27 -11.52 -3.01
C MET A 112 -3.64 -11.31 -2.34
N PHE A 113 -4.39 -12.38 -2.08
CA PHE A 113 -5.69 -12.27 -1.44
C PHE A 113 -5.59 -11.85 0.02
N TRP A 114 -4.63 -12.40 0.78
CA TRP A 114 -4.34 -11.93 2.12
C TRP A 114 -3.94 -10.45 2.13
N LEU A 115 -3.06 -10.02 1.23
CA LEU A 115 -2.68 -8.61 1.09
C LEU A 115 -3.88 -7.72 0.75
N SER A 116 -4.83 -8.23 -0.04
CA SER A 116 -6.04 -7.50 -0.40
C SER A 116 -6.91 -7.26 0.83
N GLN A 117 -7.08 -8.27 1.71
CA GLN A 117 -7.76 -8.09 3.00
C GLN A 117 -7.06 -7.02 3.84
N GLU A 118 -5.78 -7.20 4.13
CA GLU A 118 -5.03 -6.31 5.04
C GLU A 118 -5.02 -4.85 4.57
N VAL A 119 -4.80 -4.64 3.26
CA VAL A 119 -4.66 -3.29 2.71
C VAL A 119 -6.01 -2.65 2.43
N LEU A 120 -6.92 -3.34 1.74
CA LEU A 120 -8.18 -2.73 1.30
C LEU A 120 -9.18 -2.60 2.45
N GLU A 121 -9.24 -3.57 3.36
CA GLU A 121 -10.05 -3.45 4.58
C GLU A 121 -9.42 -2.43 5.54
N GLY A 122 -8.08 -2.46 5.68
CA GLY A 122 -7.35 -1.52 6.54
C GLY A 122 -7.51 -0.05 6.17
N CYS A 123 -7.74 0.27 4.88
CA CYS A 123 -8.03 1.62 4.40
C CYS A 123 -9.52 1.92 4.18
N GLY A 124 -10.42 0.99 4.51
CA GLY A 124 -11.86 1.16 4.33
C GLY A 124 -12.33 1.16 2.87
N ALA A 125 -11.50 0.68 1.93
CA ALA A 125 -11.87 0.54 0.52
C ALA A 125 -12.76 -0.68 0.26
N ALA A 126 -12.78 -1.64 1.19
CA ALA A 126 -13.67 -2.79 1.18
C ALA A 126 -13.95 -3.23 2.62
N GLU A 127 -15.13 -3.82 2.88
CA GLU A 127 -15.49 -4.27 4.24
C GLU A 127 -15.16 -5.75 4.49
N SER A 128 -15.30 -6.61 3.49
CA SER A 128 -15.03 -8.06 3.63
C SER A 128 -14.52 -8.64 2.31
N ILE A 129 -13.20 -8.56 2.09
CA ILE A 129 -12.55 -9.01 0.86
C ILE A 129 -12.72 -10.52 0.67
N HIS A 130 -12.62 -11.30 1.74
CA HIS A 130 -12.76 -12.75 1.65
C HIS A 130 -14.16 -13.17 1.14
N GLU A 131 -15.22 -12.48 1.59
CA GLU A 131 -16.58 -12.69 1.09
C GLU A 131 -16.73 -12.29 -0.38
N ILE A 132 -16.15 -11.15 -0.77
CA ILE A 132 -16.15 -10.67 -2.16
C ILE A 132 -15.49 -11.70 -3.09
N LEU A 133 -14.42 -12.34 -2.62
CA LEU A 133 -13.69 -13.37 -3.35
C LEU A 133 -14.35 -14.76 -3.27
N GLY A 134 -15.44 -14.90 -2.51
CA GLY A 134 -16.20 -16.15 -2.37
C GLY A 134 -15.56 -17.17 -1.42
N PHE A 135 -14.64 -16.74 -0.55
CA PHE A 135 -14.08 -17.59 0.49
C PHE A 135 -15.01 -17.66 1.70
N SER A 136 -15.07 -18.84 2.32
CA SER A 136 -15.89 -19.07 3.52
C SER A 136 -15.30 -18.48 4.80
N LYS A 137 -14.05 -18.02 4.75
CA LYS A 137 -13.31 -17.43 5.87
C LYS A 137 -12.20 -16.52 5.35
N GLN A 138 -11.70 -15.65 6.22
CA GLN A 138 -10.48 -14.89 5.96
C GLN A 138 -9.32 -15.85 5.63
N ILE A 139 -8.50 -15.41 4.69
CA ILE A 139 -7.24 -16.06 4.36
C ILE A 139 -6.22 -15.64 5.40
N ASP A 140 -5.44 -16.59 5.90
CA ASP A 140 -4.31 -16.37 6.80
C ASP A 140 -3.02 -16.80 6.10
N LEU A 141 -1.93 -16.07 6.31
CA LEU A 141 -0.61 -16.49 5.83
C LEU A 141 0.05 -17.44 6.81
N THR A 142 0.51 -18.56 6.26
CA THR A 142 1.49 -19.43 6.94
C THR A 142 2.82 -18.71 7.13
N ASP A 143 3.61 -19.13 8.12
CA ASP A 143 4.98 -18.62 8.32
C ASP A 143 5.84 -18.83 7.06
N TYR A 144 5.63 -19.95 6.36
CA TYR A 144 6.30 -20.21 5.09
C TYR A 144 5.99 -19.15 4.04
N GLN A 145 4.71 -18.87 3.77
CA GLN A 145 4.32 -17.84 2.80
C GLN A 145 4.82 -16.46 3.22
N ARG A 146 4.82 -16.15 4.53
CA ARG A 146 5.35 -14.89 5.06
C ARG A 146 6.85 -14.75 4.78
N ASP A 147 7.64 -15.75 5.12
CA ASP A 147 9.10 -15.67 5.13
C ASP A 147 9.76 -15.98 3.79
N TYR A 148 9.13 -16.83 2.98
CA TYR A 148 9.70 -17.34 1.73
C TYR A 148 8.96 -16.86 0.47
N THR A 149 7.75 -16.31 0.59
CA THR A 149 7.00 -15.75 -0.55
C THR A 149 6.92 -14.22 -0.45
N LEU A 150 6.25 -13.71 0.59
CA LEU A 150 5.96 -12.28 0.75
C LEU A 150 7.22 -11.45 1.08
N ASN A 151 7.95 -11.82 2.14
CA ASN A 151 9.10 -11.04 2.59
C ASN A 151 10.22 -10.94 1.52
N PRO A 152 10.57 -12.01 0.78
CA PRO A 152 11.52 -11.91 -0.33
C PRO A 152 11.06 -10.97 -1.44
N LEU A 153 9.77 -10.97 -1.80
CA LEU A 153 9.22 -10.01 -2.75
C LEU A 153 9.37 -8.57 -2.21
N ARG A 154 8.94 -8.32 -0.97
CA ARG A 154 9.02 -6.99 -0.33
C ARG A 154 10.46 -6.45 -0.29
N ARG A 155 11.44 -7.32 0.00
CA ARG A 155 12.87 -6.96 -0.08
C ARG A 155 13.29 -6.58 -1.49
N LYS A 156 12.89 -7.36 -2.50
CA LYS A 156 13.18 -7.07 -3.92
C LYS A 156 12.56 -5.76 -4.37
N ILE A 157 11.30 -5.50 -4.00
CA ILE A 157 10.61 -4.23 -4.29
C ILE A 157 11.40 -3.07 -3.67
N ARG A 158 11.65 -3.09 -2.35
CA ARG A 158 12.39 -2.02 -1.68
C ARG A 158 13.76 -1.77 -2.31
N ALA A 159 14.52 -2.84 -2.57
CA ALA A 159 15.83 -2.74 -3.21
C ALA A 159 15.73 -2.10 -4.61
N SER A 160 14.71 -2.46 -5.38
CA SER A 160 14.45 -1.87 -6.70
C SER A 160 14.05 -0.39 -6.62
N VAL A 161 13.20 -0.01 -5.67
CA VAL A 161 12.83 1.40 -5.42
C VAL A 161 14.08 2.23 -5.12
N VAL A 162 14.88 1.78 -4.16
CA VAL A 162 16.11 2.49 -3.73
C VAL A 162 17.11 2.58 -4.88
N LYS A 163 17.27 1.52 -5.68
CA LYS A 163 18.17 1.49 -6.84
C LYS A 163 17.77 2.49 -7.92
N ASN A 164 16.47 2.67 -8.14
CA ASN A 164 15.92 3.49 -9.22
C ASN A 164 15.48 4.89 -8.77
N ALA A 165 15.69 5.25 -7.50
CA ALA A 165 15.47 6.60 -7.01
C ALA A 165 16.38 7.58 -7.77
N LYS A 166 15.82 8.72 -8.20
CA LYS A 166 16.60 9.77 -8.86
C LYS A 166 17.69 10.26 -7.90
N LYS A 167 18.89 10.49 -8.45
CA LYS A 167 20.03 11.00 -7.68
C LYS A 167 19.77 12.41 -7.17
#